data_AF-A0A9E5UXN8-F1
#
_entry.id   AF-A0A9E5UXN8-F1
#
_cell.length_a   1.000
_cell.length_b   1.000
_cell.length_c   1.000
_cell.angle_alpha   90.00
_cell.angle_beta   90.00
_cell.angle_gamma   90.00
#
_symmetry.space_group_name_H-M   'P 1'
#
loop_
_entity.id
_entity.type
_entity.pdbx_description
1 polymer ?
#
loop_
_entity_poly.entity_id
_entity_poly.type
_entity_poly.pdbx_seq_one_letter_code
_entity_poly.pdbx_strand_id
1 'polypeptide(L)'
;MAGPPYRVSGTVVQGDGRGRRIGFPTANLETWPRQVLPANGVYACWAGLADRAAPHPAVVNIGVRPTFGGQSMTVEAHLIHFAGDLYGQTLALDFVQRLRGEQRFAGIEALVAQIANDREAAQQTLASL
;
A
#
# COMPACT_ATOMS: atom_id res chain seq x y z
N MET A 1 0.63 -8.27 25.39
CA MET A 1 -0.26 -7.36 24.64
C MET A 1 0.58 -6.69 23.56
N ALA A 2 0.26 -6.90 22.28
CA ALA A 2 0.90 -6.13 21.22
C ALA A 2 0.33 -4.71 21.24
N GLY A 3 1.19 -3.70 21.09
CA GLY A 3 0.76 -2.31 20.96
C GLY A 3 -0.08 -2.09 19.69
N PRO A 4 -0.65 -0.89 19.51
CA PRO A 4 -1.34 -0.57 18.27
C PRO A 4 -0.40 -0.77 17.06
N PRO A 5 -0.93 -1.16 15.88
CA PRO A 5 -0.14 -1.26 14.67
C PRO A 5 0.66 0.02 14.40
N TYR A 6 1.82 -0.12 13.76
CA TYR A 6 2.57 1.05 13.32
C TYR A 6 1.78 1.78 12.22
N ARG A 7 1.57 3.08 12.40
CA ARG A 7 0.77 3.90 11.47
C ARG A 7 1.65 4.80 10.60
N VAL A 8 1.39 4.77 9.30
CA VAL A 8 1.91 5.72 8.31
C VAL A 8 0.75 6.52 7.77
N SER A 9 0.83 7.85 7.81
CA SER A 9 -0.13 8.73 7.15
C SER A 9 0.51 9.52 6.01
N GLY A 10 -0.30 9.92 5.05
CA GLY A 10 0.15 10.72 3.91
C GLY A 10 -1.02 11.20 3.07
N THR A 11 -0.76 12.19 2.23
CA THR A 11 -1.73 12.67 1.25
C THR A 11 -1.65 11.83 -0.01
N VAL A 12 -2.79 11.43 -0.56
CA VAL A 12 -2.82 10.68 -1.81
C VAL A 12 -2.53 11.64 -2.97
N VAL A 13 -1.46 11.34 -3.69
CA VAL A 13 -0.94 12.13 -4.83
C VAL A 13 -0.98 11.32 -6.12
N GLN A 14 -0.81 12.02 -7.24
CA GLN A 14 -0.76 11.39 -8.55
C GLN A 14 0.53 10.57 -8.69
N GLY A 15 0.37 9.28 -9.00
CA GLY A 15 1.47 8.40 -9.38
C GLY A 15 1.48 8.09 -10.89
N ASP A 16 2.23 7.06 -11.27
CA ASP A 16 2.37 6.64 -12.67
C ASP A 16 1.13 5.91 -13.23
N GLY A 17 0.14 5.63 -12.37
CA GLY A 17 -1.10 4.96 -12.76
C GLY A 17 -0.92 3.53 -13.28
N ARG A 18 0.23 2.89 -13.07
CA ARG A 18 0.56 1.57 -13.63
C ARG A 18 -0.38 0.48 -13.12
N GLY A 19 -0.67 0.47 -11.81
CA GLY A 19 -1.56 -0.50 -11.20
C GLY A 19 -2.96 -0.51 -11.84
N ARG A 20 -3.50 0.67 -12.18
CA ARG A 20 -4.80 0.79 -12.86
C ARG A 20 -4.85 0.05 -14.20
N ARG A 21 -3.74 0.03 -14.95
CA ARG A 21 -3.65 -0.64 -16.27
C ARG A 21 -3.71 -2.16 -16.18
N ILE A 22 -3.42 -2.72 -15.00
CA ILE A 22 -3.39 -4.16 -14.75
C ILE A 22 -4.48 -4.63 -13.77
N GLY A 23 -5.48 -3.78 -13.48
CA GLY A 23 -6.63 -4.13 -12.64
C GLY A 23 -6.42 -3.92 -11.13
N PHE A 24 -5.29 -3.33 -10.71
CA PHE A 24 -4.97 -3.08 -9.30
C PHE A 24 -4.67 -1.59 -9.07
N PRO A 25 -5.68 -0.71 -9.08
CA PRO A 25 -5.47 0.72 -8.84
C PRO A 25 -4.82 0.94 -7.47
N THR A 26 -3.75 1.74 -7.43
CA THR A 26 -3.02 2.10 -6.20
C THR A 26 -3.09 3.59 -5.93
N ALA A 27 -3.32 3.95 -4.67
CA ALA A 27 -3.11 5.29 -4.14
C ALA A 27 -1.61 5.45 -3.82
N ASN A 28 -0.97 6.47 -4.38
CA ASN A 28 0.41 6.81 -4.05
C ASN A 28 0.37 7.82 -2.91
N LEU A 29 1.10 7.58 -1.83
CA LEU A 29 1.09 8.46 -0.66
C LEU A 29 2.36 9.31 -0.65
N GLU A 30 2.17 10.62 -0.56
CA GLU A 30 3.20 11.56 -0.14
C GLU A 30 3.22 11.58 1.40
N THR A 31 4.23 10.94 1.98
CA THR A 31 4.45 10.90 3.43
C THR A 31 5.29 12.07 3.90
N TRP A 32 5.23 12.39 5.19
CA TRP A 32 6.05 13.48 5.72
C TRP A 32 7.55 13.15 5.67
N PRO A 33 8.43 14.12 5.39
CA PRO A 33 9.86 13.85 5.14
C PRO A 33 10.63 13.14 6.26
N ARG A 34 10.16 13.24 7.52
CA ARG A 34 10.80 12.62 8.69
C ARG A 34 10.06 11.39 9.21
N GLN A 35 9.03 10.95 8.49
CA GLN A 35 8.26 9.79 8.88
C GLN A 35 9.09 8.54 8.66
N VAL A 36 9.21 7.73 9.72
CA VAL A 36 9.89 6.43 9.60
C VAL A 36 8.99 5.52 8.77
N LEU A 37 9.57 4.83 7.80
CA LEU A 37 8.84 3.85 6.99
C LEU A 37 9.30 2.44 7.37
N PRO A 38 8.41 1.44 7.32
CA PRO A 38 8.81 0.05 7.37
C PRO A 38 9.84 -0.27 6.27
N ALA A 39 10.55 -1.39 6.43
CA ALA A 39 11.46 -1.88 5.40
C ALA A 39 10.74 -2.11 4.06
N ASN A 40 11.50 -2.20 2.96
CA ASN A 40 10.89 -2.50 1.67
C ASN A 40 10.16 -3.84 1.67
N GLY A 41 9.00 -3.87 1.01
CA GLY A 41 8.17 -5.05 0.87
C GLY A 41 6.69 -4.76 0.75
N VAL A 42 5.91 -5.83 0.80
CA VAL A 42 4.46 -5.82 0.70
C VAL A 42 3.84 -6.19 2.05
N TYR A 43 2.81 -5.46 2.43
CA TYR A 43 2.20 -5.50 3.75
C TYR A 43 0.68 -5.63 3.66
N ALA A 44 0.10 -6.35 4.63
CA ALA A 44 -1.32 -6.27 4.95
C ALA A 44 -1.53 -5.07 5.89
N CYS A 45 -2.45 -4.18 5.54
CA CYS A 45 -2.72 -2.98 6.32
C CYS A 45 -4.22 -2.69 6.42
N TRP A 46 -4.60 -1.97 7.47
CA TRP A 46 -5.88 -1.27 7.50
C TRP A 46 -5.69 0.16 6.98
N ALA A 47 -6.54 0.58 6.05
CA ALA A 47 -6.52 1.89 5.43
C ALA A 47 -7.71 2.74 5.90
N GLY A 48 -7.43 3.71 6.77
CA GLY A 48 -8.40 4.66 7.29
C GLY A 48 -8.51 5.91 6.41
N LEU A 49 -9.76 6.32 6.15
CA LEU A 49 -10.12 7.57 5.48
C LEU A 49 -10.86 8.47 6.47
N ALA A 50 -10.58 9.77 6.46
CA ALA A 50 -11.14 10.70 7.45
C ALA A 50 -12.67 10.81 7.40
N ASP A 51 -13.27 10.58 6.24
CA ASP A 51 -14.71 10.66 5.98
C ASP A 51 -15.46 9.32 6.20
N ARG A 52 -14.76 8.27 6.66
CA ARG A 52 -15.35 6.93 6.84
C ARG A 52 -15.14 6.39 8.25
N ALA A 53 -16.20 5.76 8.76
CA ALA A 53 -16.19 5.18 10.10
C ALA A 53 -15.37 3.87 10.19
N ALA A 54 -15.30 3.10 9.11
CA ALA A 54 -14.59 1.82 9.07
C ALA A 54 -13.40 1.87 8.11
N PRO A 55 -12.23 1.32 8.49
CA PRO A 55 -11.09 1.22 7.60
C PRO A 55 -11.33 0.16 6.51
N HIS A 56 -10.66 0.32 5.38
CA HIS A 56 -10.62 -0.68 4.31
C HIS A 56 -9.43 -1.63 4.51
N PRO A 57 -9.56 -2.94 4.24
CA PRO A 57 -8.39 -3.79 4.12
C PRO A 57 -7.56 -3.34 2.91
N ALA A 58 -6.23 -3.36 3.03
CA ALA A 58 -5.33 -2.88 1.99
C ALA A 58 -4.07 -3.73 1.86
N VAL A 59 -3.56 -3.77 0.62
CA VAL A 59 -2.21 -4.22 0.32
C VAL A 59 -1.34 -2.99 0.12
N VAL A 60 -0.25 -2.88 0.88
CA VAL A 60 0.65 -1.72 0.80
C VAL A 60 2.03 -2.19 0.36
N ASN A 61 2.56 -1.54 -0.68
CA ASN A 61 3.93 -1.70 -1.13
C ASN A 61 4.79 -0.53 -0.64
N ILE A 62 5.87 -0.85 0.06
CA ILE A 62 6.97 0.06 0.37
C ILE A 62 8.13 -0.31 -0.53
N GLY A 63 8.53 0.62 -1.41
CA GLY A 63 9.61 0.40 -2.36
C GLY A 63 10.47 1.63 -2.58
N VAL A 64 11.36 1.52 -3.56
CA VAL A 64 12.24 2.62 -3.99
C VAL A 64 11.99 2.97 -5.45
N ARG A 65 11.85 4.27 -5.73
CA ARG A 65 11.84 4.81 -7.08
C ARG A 65 13.17 5.49 -7.36
N PRO A 66 13.88 5.11 -8.43
CA PRO A 66 15.03 5.88 -8.91
C PRO A 66 14.58 7.29 -9.33
N THR A 67 15.26 8.32 -8.86
CA THR A 67 15.00 9.72 -9.20
C THR A 67 16.28 10.42 -9.65
N PHE A 68 16.15 11.53 -10.37
CA PHE A 68 17.31 12.33 -10.78
C PHE A 68 17.90 13.00 -9.53
N GLY A 69 18.99 12.46 -8.99
CA GLY A 69 19.59 12.88 -7.72
C GLY A 69 19.57 11.85 -6.60
N GLY A 70 18.99 10.66 -6.79
CA GLY A 70 19.06 9.58 -5.81
C GLY A 70 17.96 8.52 -5.90
N GLN A 71 17.57 7.98 -4.74
CA GLN A 71 16.42 7.08 -4.59
C GLN A 71 15.42 7.73 -3.64
N SER A 72 14.15 7.67 -3.99
CA SER A 72 13.06 8.13 -3.13
C SER A 72 12.20 6.93 -2.75
N MET A 73 11.89 6.80 -1.45
CA MET A 73 10.96 5.80 -0.96
C MET A 73 9.55 6.09 -1.49
N THR A 74 8.79 5.06 -1.83
CA THR A 74 7.41 5.17 -2.29
C THR A 74 6.50 4.29 -1.45
N VAL A 75 5.32 4.81 -1.14
CA VAL A 75 4.26 4.11 -0.43
C VAL A 75 3.06 4.01 -1.38
N GLU A 76 2.71 2.80 -1.79
CA GLU A 76 1.59 2.56 -2.70
C GLU A 76 0.57 1.64 -2.02
N ALA A 77 -0.68 2.08 -1.91
CA ALA A 77 -1.76 1.34 -1.25
C ALA A 77 -2.84 0.93 -2.26
N HIS A 78 -3.15 -0.36 -2.32
CA HIS A 78 -4.34 -0.88 -2.99
C HIS A 78 -5.41 -1.17 -1.93
N LEU A 79 -6.45 -0.34 -1.87
CA LEU A 79 -7.59 -0.55 -0.97
C LEU A 79 -8.54 -1.59 -1.58
N ILE A 80 -8.77 -2.67 -0.84
CA ILE A 80 -9.59 -3.79 -1.26
C ILE A 80 -11.07 -3.42 -1.09
N HIS A 81 -11.89 -3.75 -2.10
CA HIS A 81 -13.33 -3.42 -2.18
C HIS A 81 -13.64 -1.91 -2.18
N PHE A 82 -12.63 -1.06 -2.39
CA PHE A 82 -12.82 0.38 -2.51
C PHE A 82 -13.04 0.79 -3.97
N ALA A 83 -14.01 1.67 -4.19
CA ALA A 83 -14.22 2.35 -5.45
C ALA A 83 -14.43 3.85 -5.18
N GLY A 84 -13.73 4.69 -5.93
CA GLY A 84 -13.78 6.15 -5.77
C GLY A 84 -12.46 6.81 -6.13
N ASP A 85 -12.43 8.14 -6.00
CA ASP A 85 -11.22 8.94 -6.12
C ASP A 85 -10.72 9.32 -4.72
N LEU A 86 -9.41 9.16 -4.50
CA LEU A 86 -8.73 9.47 -3.25
C LEU A 86 -7.78 10.65 -3.36
N TYR A 87 -7.57 11.23 -4.56
CA TYR A 87 -6.60 12.31 -4.72
C TYR A 87 -6.86 13.49 -3.81
N GLY A 88 -5.80 13.99 -3.18
CA GLY A 88 -5.85 15.09 -2.21
C GLY A 88 -6.35 14.69 -0.82
N GLN A 89 -6.86 13.47 -0.63
CA GLN A 89 -7.30 13.00 0.67
C GLN A 89 -6.13 12.48 1.50
N THR A 90 -6.25 12.61 2.83
CA THR A 90 -5.32 11.99 3.77
C THR A 90 -5.71 10.54 4.00
N LEU A 91 -4.76 9.63 3.78
CA LEU A 91 -4.90 8.22 4.09
C LEU A 91 -4.02 7.84 5.29
N ALA A 92 -4.56 7.07 6.21
CA ALA A 92 -3.80 6.46 7.31
C ALA A 92 -3.70 4.94 7.08
N LEU A 93 -2.49 4.39 7.15
CA LEU A 93 -2.18 2.99 6.93
C LEU A 93 -1.65 2.38 8.22
N ASP A 94 -2.39 1.45 8.79
CA ASP A 94 -2.00 0.67 9.97
C ASP A 94 -1.36 -0.65 9.52
N PHE A 95 -0.05 -0.78 9.72
CA PHE A 95 0.73 -1.94 9.28
C PHE A 95 0.57 -3.11 10.22
N VAL A 96 -0.11 -4.15 9.76
CA VAL A 96 -0.40 -5.36 10.53
C VAL A 96 0.71 -6.39 10.36
N GLN A 97 0.99 -6.77 9.11
CA GLN A 97 1.92 -7.86 8.81
C GLN A 97 2.66 -7.62 7.50
N ARG A 98 3.95 -7.95 7.48
CA ARG A 98 4.73 -8.04 6.25
C ARG A 98 4.42 -9.37 5.56
N LEU A 99 3.90 -9.30 4.34
CA LEU A 99 3.56 -10.47 3.52
C LEU A 99 4.80 -11.01 2.81
N ARG A 100 5.60 -10.12 2.21
CA ARG A 100 6.84 -10.49 1.51
C ARG A 100 7.79 -9.31 1.31
N GLY A 101 9.02 -9.61 0.86
CA GLY A 101 9.94 -8.60 0.34
C GLY A 101 9.67 -8.23 -1.13
N GLU A 102 10.50 -7.34 -1.67
CA GLU A 102 10.50 -7.00 -3.09
C GLU A 102 10.92 -8.22 -3.94
N GLN A 103 10.29 -8.37 -5.10
CA GLN A 103 10.53 -9.48 -6.02
C GLN A 103 10.56 -8.96 -7.46
N ARG A 104 11.46 -9.53 -8.28
CA ARG A 104 11.46 -9.31 -9.73
C ARG A 104 10.54 -10.34 -10.39
N PHE A 105 9.77 -9.90 -11.37
CA PHE A 105 8.86 -10.76 -12.12
C PHE A 105 9.36 -10.96 -13.55
N ALA A 106 9.20 -12.18 -14.07
CA ALA A 106 9.60 -12.52 -15.43
C ALA A 106 8.71 -11.86 -16.50
N GLY A 107 7.54 -11.34 -16.11
CA GLY A 107 6.60 -10.68 -17.01
C GLY A 107 5.36 -10.16 -16.29
N ILE A 108 4.48 -9.52 -17.05
CA ILE A 108 3.27 -8.86 -16.53
C ILE A 108 2.29 -9.86 -15.90
N GLU A 109 2.14 -11.05 -16.47
CA GLU A 109 1.24 -12.10 -15.96
C GLU A 109 1.68 -12.60 -14.59
N ALA A 110 2.99 -12.85 -14.42
CA ALA A 110 3.57 -13.25 -13.13
C ALA A 110 3.40 -12.16 -12.06
N LEU A 111 3.54 -10.89 -12.44
CA LEU A 111 3.28 -9.75 -11.55
C LEU A 111 1.81 -9.71 -11.12
N VAL A 112 0.87 -9.80 -12.08
CA VAL A 112 -0.59 -9.78 -11.82
C VAL A 112 -1.00 -10.93 -10.90
N ALA A 113 -0.51 -12.14 -11.17
CA ALA A 113 -0.76 -13.31 -10.33
C ALA A 113 -0.25 -13.11 -8.91
N GLN A 114 0.96 -12.56 -8.74
CA GLN A 114 1.49 -12.29 -7.40
C GLN A 114 0.69 -11.22 -6.66
N ILE A 115 0.25 -10.14 -7.33
CA ILE A 115 -0.58 -9.11 -6.69
C ILE A 115 -1.92 -9.70 -6.24
N ALA A 116 -2.51 -10.61 -7.02
CA ALA A 116 -3.73 -11.30 -6.61
C ALA A 116 -3.52 -12.16 -5.34
N ASN A 117 -2.40 -12.88 -5.26
CA ASN A 117 -2.02 -13.66 -4.08
C ASN A 117 -1.77 -12.75 -2.86
N ASP A 118 -1.08 -11.62 -3.06
CA ASP A 118 -0.82 -10.65 -2.00
C ASP A 118 -2.14 -10.06 -1.45
N ARG A 119 -3.12 -9.80 -2.33
CA ARG A 119 -4.47 -9.35 -1.95
C ARG A 119 -5.20 -10.39 -1.11
N GLU A 120 -5.20 -11.65 -1.55
CA GLU A 120 -5.85 -12.73 -0.83
C GLU A 120 -5.21 -12.95 0.54
N ALA A 121 -3.88 -12.98 0.61
CA ALA A 121 -3.14 -13.11 1.86
C ALA A 121 -3.46 -11.95 2.82
N ALA A 122 -3.51 -10.71 2.33
CA ALA A 122 -3.91 -9.56 3.14
C ALA A 122 -5.32 -9.72 3.72
N GLN A 123 -6.30 -10.16 2.92
CA GLN A 123 -7.67 -10.39 3.40
C GLN A 123 -7.71 -11.46 4.49
N GLN A 124 -7.00 -12.57 4.30
CA GLN A 124 -6.95 -13.67 5.28
C GLN A 124 -6.28 -13.23 6.59
N THR A 125 -5.14 -12.55 6.51
CA THR A 125 -4.45 -12.00 7.68
C THR A 125 -5.36 -11.06 8.46
N LEU A 126 -6.00 -10.11 7.79
CA LEU A 126 -6.80 -9.07 8.44
C LEU A 126 -8.12 -9.60 9.01
N ALA A 127 -8.69 -10.66 8.42
CA ALA A 127 -9.89 -11.33 8.94
C ALA A 127 -9.64 -12.17 10.20
N SER A 128 -8.37 -12.48 10.51
CA SER A 128 -7.98 -13.30 11.66
C SER A 128 -7.64 -12.50 12.94
N LEU A 129 -7.81 -11.18 12.89
CA LEU A 129 -7.58 -10.24 14.00
C LEU A 129 -8.88 -9.94 14.75
#